data_AF-A0A2S5XB99-F1
#
_entry.id   AF-A0A2S5XB99-F1
#
_cell.length_a   1.000
_cell.length_b   1.000
_cell.length_c   1.000
_cell.angle_alpha   90.00
_cell.angle_beta   90.00
_cell.angle_gamma   90.00
#
_symmetry.space_group_name_H-M   'P 1'
#
loop_
_entity.id
_entity.type
_entity.pdbx_description
1 polymer ?
#
loop_
_entity_poly.entity_id
_entity_poly.type
_entity_poly.pdbx_seq_one_letter_code
_entity_poly.pdbx_strand_id
1 'polypeptide(L)'
;MDMSTTDRKQVSEALTAFVDVWSASDTAHDVGGALQCSEADALADLMRAVGHSEAAEHWVNAHRAHDEPGDEHYITAPDDLIRALENIEAQWASVTFEHGDPDAFGAGHLVLDRGDEERLAITELTDRPDDDPQREITGWTYQAEVRHDGSWQVCGGGECDRAHMARLVAYARAWASCGNGTLAQIPA
;
A
#
# COMPACT_ATOMS: atom_id res chain seq x y z
N MET A 1 -38.10 10.97 6.66
CA MET A 1 -38.16 11.69 7.95
C MET A 1 -37.57 13.06 7.73
N ASP A 2 -38.29 14.13 8.05
CA ASP A 2 -37.73 15.48 8.01
C ASP A 2 -36.99 15.73 9.33
N MET A 3 -35.66 15.87 9.27
CA MET A 3 -34.81 16.13 10.44
C MET A 3 -34.76 17.61 10.71
N SER A 4 -34.96 18.02 11.97
CA SER A 4 -34.83 19.42 12.34
C SER A 4 -33.40 19.92 12.14
N THR A 5 -33.23 21.23 12.03
CA THR A 5 -31.89 21.84 11.94
C THR A 5 -31.02 21.54 13.17
N THR A 6 -31.63 21.40 14.35
CA THR A 6 -30.93 20.98 15.56
C THR A 6 -30.47 19.52 15.47
N ASP A 7 -31.32 18.63 14.94
CA ASP A 7 -30.97 17.21 14.77
C ASP A 7 -29.84 17.04 13.76
N ARG A 8 -29.86 17.79 12.66
CA ARG A 8 -28.76 17.80 11.67
C ARG A 8 -27.43 18.24 12.28
N LYS A 9 -27.45 19.25 13.16
CA LYS A 9 -26.23 19.72 13.84
C LYS A 9 -25.69 18.66 14.81
N GLN A 10 -26.55 18.06 15.62
CA GLN A 10 -26.15 17.01 16.56
C GLN A 10 -25.61 15.77 15.84
N VAL A 11 -26.26 15.34 14.75
CA VAL A 11 -25.77 14.23 13.92
C VAL A 11 -24.42 14.56 13.31
N SER A 12 -24.23 15.78 12.80
CA SER A 12 -22.93 16.21 12.26
C SER A 12 -21.84 16.21 13.33
N GLU A 13 -22.12 16.72 14.53
CA GLU A 13 -21.15 16.73 15.64
C GLU A 13 -20.80 15.30 16.09
N ALA A 14 -21.78 14.42 16.20
CA ALA A 14 -21.58 13.01 16.53
C ALA A 14 -20.78 12.28 15.44
N LEU A 15 -21.05 12.57 14.17
CA LEU A 15 -20.32 11.98 13.04
C LEU A 15 -18.86 12.43 13.01
N THR A 16 -18.59 13.72 13.22
CA THR A 16 -17.22 14.23 13.34
C THR A 16 -16.49 13.54 14.49
N ALA A 17 -17.11 13.47 15.68
CA ALA A 17 -16.48 12.82 16.82
C ALA A 17 -16.23 11.31 16.58
N PHE A 18 -17.16 10.63 15.91
CA PHE A 18 -16.98 9.23 15.53
C PHE A 18 -15.79 9.06 14.57
N VAL A 19 -15.76 9.85 13.50
CA VAL A 19 -14.70 9.76 12.48
C VAL A 19 -13.35 10.10 13.08
N ASP A 20 -13.25 11.12 13.93
CA ASP A 20 -12.00 11.51 14.60
C ASP A 20 -11.44 10.36 15.45
N VAL A 21 -12.30 9.69 16.22
CA VAL A 21 -11.88 8.56 17.08
C VAL A 21 -11.49 7.33 16.25
N TRP A 22 -12.27 7.02 15.22
CA TRP A 22 -12.10 5.81 14.42
C TRP A 22 -11.06 5.98 13.30
N SER A 23 -10.61 7.20 13.01
CA SER A 23 -9.51 7.46 12.07
C SER A 23 -8.13 7.16 12.68
N ALA A 24 -8.05 6.87 13.99
CA ALA A 24 -6.80 6.45 14.62
C ALA A 24 -6.37 5.06 14.12
N SER A 25 -5.16 4.96 13.56
CA SER A 25 -4.61 3.76 12.92
C SER A 25 -4.64 2.51 13.80
N ASP A 26 -4.41 2.67 15.10
CA ASP A 26 -4.23 1.56 16.04
C ASP A 26 -5.54 0.76 16.21
N THR A 27 -6.69 1.45 16.20
CA THR A 27 -8.00 0.82 16.33
C THR A 27 -8.34 -0.04 15.12
N ALA A 28 -7.97 0.42 13.92
CA ALA A 28 -8.24 -0.32 12.69
C ALA A 28 -7.52 -1.66 12.69
N HIS A 29 -6.26 -1.69 13.13
CA HIS A 29 -5.46 -2.91 13.22
C HIS A 29 -6.02 -3.92 14.24
N ASP A 30 -6.44 -3.44 15.42
CA ASP A 30 -6.93 -4.32 16.49
C ASP A 30 -8.30 -4.93 16.20
N VAL A 31 -9.16 -4.21 15.46
CA VAL A 31 -10.58 -4.55 15.29
C VAL A 31 -10.92 -5.00 13.87
N GLY A 32 -10.16 -4.57 12.86
CA GLY A 32 -10.46 -4.77 11.44
C GLY A 32 -10.70 -6.24 11.08
N GLY A 33 -9.87 -7.14 11.59
CA GLY A 33 -10.00 -8.59 11.34
C GLY A 33 -11.21 -9.27 11.98
N ALA A 34 -11.90 -8.61 12.91
CA ALA A 34 -13.11 -9.15 13.53
C ALA A 34 -14.40 -8.73 12.81
N LEU A 35 -14.32 -7.77 11.88
CA LEU A 35 -15.46 -7.27 11.12
C LEU A 35 -15.83 -8.25 9.99
N GLN A 36 -17.10 -8.28 9.62
CA GLN A 36 -17.51 -8.83 8.33
C GLN A 36 -17.18 -7.84 7.21
N CYS A 37 -17.00 -8.33 5.98
CA CYS A 37 -16.70 -7.49 4.80
C CYS A 37 -17.67 -6.31 4.64
N SER A 38 -18.98 -6.55 4.81
CA SER A 38 -20.00 -5.51 4.71
C SER A 38 -19.93 -4.46 5.82
N GLU A 39 -19.41 -4.82 6.99
CA GLU A 39 -19.21 -3.89 8.11
C GLU A 39 -17.98 -3.01 7.86
N ALA A 40 -16.88 -3.61 7.36
CA ALA A 40 -15.68 -2.89 6.96
C ALA A 40 -15.96 -1.91 5.80
N ASP A 41 -16.73 -2.33 4.79
CA ASP A 41 -17.14 -1.48 3.68
C ASP A 41 -18.02 -0.31 4.13
N ALA A 42 -19.03 -0.58 4.96
CA ALA A 42 -19.92 0.46 5.46
C ALA A 42 -19.15 1.52 6.26
N LEU A 43 -18.15 1.09 7.04
CA LEU A 43 -17.27 1.99 7.79
C LEU A 43 -16.38 2.82 6.86
N ALA A 44 -15.75 2.18 5.87
CA ALA A 44 -14.91 2.85 4.88
C ALA A 44 -15.71 3.87 4.04
N ASP A 45 -16.92 3.52 3.60
CA ASP A 45 -17.80 4.41 2.85
C ASP A 45 -18.24 5.62 3.67
N LEU A 46 -18.52 5.43 4.97
CA LEU A 46 -18.80 6.54 5.88
C LEU A 46 -17.62 7.51 5.95
N MET A 47 -16.40 6.99 6.08
CA MET A 47 -15.18 7.81 6.15
C MET A 47 -14.92 8.55 4.84
N ARG A 48 -15.07 7.90 3.69
CA ARG A 48 -14.97 8.56 2.37
C ARG A 48 -16.02 9.67 2.24
N ALA A 49 -17.25 9.43 2.68
CA ALA A 49 -18.35 10.38 2.58
C ALA A 49 -18.08 11.69 3.37
N VAL A 50 -17.27 11.62 4.42
CA VAL A 50 -16.86 12.80 5.21
C VAL A 50 -15.48 13.36 4.84
N GLY A 51 -14.82 12.80 3.82
CA GLY A 51 -13.53 13.28 3.30
C GLY A 51 -12.28 12.62 3.92
N HIS A 52 -12.44 11.56 4.70
CA HIS A 52 -11.35 10.84 5.36
C HIS A 52 -10.94 9.58 4.56
N SER A 53 -10.56 9.75 3.29
CA SER A 53 -10.24 8.63 2.39
C SER A 53 -9.05 7.77 2.86
N GLU A 54 -8.03 8.39 3.45
CA GLU A 54 -6.86 7.67 3.97
C GLU A 54 -7.24 6.77 5.16
N ALA A 55 -8.12 7.25 6.05
CA ALA A 55 -8.62 6.44 7.16
C ALA A 55 -9.51 5.29 6.66
N ALA A 56 -10.31 5.54 5.62
CA ALA A 56 -11.10 4.49 4.96
C ALA A 56 -10.21 3.36 4.40
N GLU A 57 -9.11 3.72 3.73
CA GLU A 57 -8.13 2.75 3.22
C GLU A 57 -7.47 1.97 4.36
N HIS A 58 -7.12 2.62 5.47
CA HIS A 58 -6.58 1.93 6.64
C HIS A 58 -7.54 0.85 7.16
N TRP A 59 -8.85 1.15 7.25
CA TRP A 59 -9.85 0.16 7.68
C TRP A 59 -9.99 -1.01 6.72
N VAL A 60 -10.04 -0.74 5.41
CA VAL A 60 -10.12 -1.80 4.39
C VAL A 60 -8.88 -2.68 4.43
N ASN A 61 -7.69 -2.08 4.54
CA ASN A 61 -6.43 -2.83 4.59
C ASN A 61 -6.32 -3.65 5.87
N ALA A 62 -6.71 -3.09 7.03
CA ALA A 62 -6.68 -3.79 8.30
C ALA A 62 -7.67 -4.96 8.34
N HIS A 63 -8.84 -4.83 7.71
CA HIS A 63 -9.78 -5.93 7.55
C HIS A 63 -9.21 -7.03 6.63
N ARG A 64 -8.76 -6.65 5.42
CA ARG A 64 -8.21 -7.57 4.42
C ARG A 64 -7.01 -8.37 4.90
N ALA A 65 -6.20 -7.81 5.79
CA ALA A 65 -5.07 -8.51 6.38
C ALA A 65 -5.46 -9.82 7.11
N HIS A 66 -6.74 -10.02 7.40
CA HIS A 66 -7.29 -11.21 8.05
C HIS A 66 -8.20 -12.06 7.15
N ASP A 67 -8.44 -11.66 5.89
CA ASP A 67 -9.24 -12.46 4.95
C ASP A 67 -8.50 -13.76 4.58
N GLU A 68 -9.24 -14.86 4.55
CA GLU A 68 -8.73 -16.18 4.17
C GLU A 68 -9.12 -16.54 2.72
N PRO A 69 -8.40 -17.47 2.06
CA PRO A 69 -8.78 -17.95 0.74
C PRO A 69 -10.25 -18.42 0.69
N GLY A 70 -11.09 -17.67 -0.02
CA GLY A 70 -12.53 -17.93 -0.13
C GLY A 70 -13.43 -16.78 0.35
N ASP A 71 -12.88 -15.79 1.04
CA ASP A 71 -13.60 -14.58 1.42
C ASP A 71 -13.79 -13.62 0.24
N GLU A 72 -14.86 -12.82 0.28
CA GLU A 72 -15.26 -11.93 -0.84
C GLU A 72 -14.18 -10.88 -1.17
N HIS A 73 -13.42 -10.47 -0.17
CA HIS A 73 -12.35 -9.49 -0.29
C HIS A 73 -10.94 -10.09 -0.28
N TYR A 74 -10.84 -11.42 -0.25
CA TYR A 74 -9.56 -12.10 -0.31
C TYR A 74 -8.82 -11.72 -1.60
N ILE A 75 -7.65 -11.13 -1.43
CA ILE A 75 -6.68 -10.88 -2.50
C ILE A 75 -5.36 -11.52 -2.11
N THR A 76 -4.59 -11.95 -3.10
CA THR A 76 -3.28 -12.51 -2.82
C THR A 76 -2.32 -11.40 -2.40
N ALA A 77 -1.29 -11.73 -1.58
CA ALA A 77 -0.28 -10.73 -1.19
C ALA A 77 0.39 -10.04 -2.39
N PRO A 78 0.69 -10.73 -3.52
CA PRO A 78 1.11 -10.06 -4.76
C PRO A 78 0.10 -9.04 -5.30
N ASP A 79 -1.19 -9.37 -5.36
CA ASP A 79 -2.22 -8.45 -5.83
C ASP A 79 -2.38 -7.23 -4.91
N ASP A 80 -2.24 -7.44 -3.59
CA ASP A 80 -2.29 -6.36 -2.59
C ASP A 80 -1.10 -5.42 -2.71
N LEU A 81 0.10 -5.95 -2.95
CA LEU A 81 1.29 -5.14 -3.25
C LEU A 81 1.07 -4.29 -4.51
N ILE A 82 0.60 -4.89 -5.61
CA ILE A 82 0.34 -4.16 -6.86
C ILE A 82 -0.63 -3.01 -6.62
N ARG A 83 -1.75 -3.27 -5.95
CA ARG A 83 -2.74 -2.25 -5.61
C ARG A 83 -2.14 -1.12 -4.75
N ALA A 84 -1.28 -1.47 -3.80
CA ALA A 84 -0.60 -0.49 -2.97
C ALA A 84 0.36 0.40 -3.80
N LEU A 85 1.04 -0.16 -4.80
CA LEU A 85 1.92 0.60 -5.71
C LEU A 85 1.13 1.49 -6.67
N GLU A 86 -0.01 1.02 -7.21
CA GLU A 86 -0.93 1.84 -8.01
C GLU A 86 -1.45 3.05 -7.20
N ASN A 87 -1.78 2.85 -5.92
CA ASN A 87 -2.19 3.94 -5.03
C ASN A 87 -1.07 4.96 -4.81
N ILE A 88 0.18 4.52 -4.77
CA ILE A 88 1.35 5.41 -4.68
C ILE A 88 1.47 6.25 -5.96
N GLU A 89 1.41 5.64 -7.14
CA GLU A 89 1.41 6.38 -8.42
C GLU A 89 0.29 7.43 -8.46
N ALA A 90 -0.93 7.05 -8.09
CA ALA A 90 -2.07 7.96 -8.07
C ALA A 90 -1.89 9.15 -7.11
N GLN A 91 -1.13 8.95 -6.03
CA GLN A 91 -0.90 9.97 -4.99
C GLN A 91 0.23 10.96 -5.35
N TRP A 92 1.28 10.52 -6.05
CA TRP A 92 2.43 11.36 -6.39
C TRP A 92 2.62 11.47 -7.91
N ALA A 93 2.21 12.61 -8.49
CA ALA A 93 2.26 12.84 -9.95
C ALA A 93 3.66 12.76 -10.59
N SER A 94 4.74 12.78 -9.80
CA SER A 94 6.11 12.57 -10.28
C SER A 94 6.54 11.10 -10.29
N VAL A 95 5.68 10.20 -9.83
CA VAL A 95 5.93 8.76 -9.74
C VAL A 95 5.08 8.04 -10.78
N THR A 96 5.65 7.05 -11.45
CA THR A 96 4.94 6.13 -12.35
C THR A 96 5.15 4.70 -11.88
N PHE A 97 4.16 3.84 -12.08
CA PHE A 97 4.25 2.42 -11.74
C PHE A 97 4.19 1.56 -13.00
N GLU A 98 5.13 0.62 -13.12
CA GLU A 98 5.16 -0.31 -14.24
C GLU A 98 5.53 -1.75 -13.82
N HIS A 99 5.01 -2.70 -14.60
CA HIS A 99 5.46 -4.09 -14.54
C HIS A 99 6.73 -4.23 -15.39
N GLY A 100 7.85 -4.46 -14.71
CA GLY A 100 9.15 -4.61 -15.33
C GLY A 100 9.41 -6.02 -15.85
N ASP A 101 10.04 -6.12 -17.01
CA ASP A 101 10.79 -7.31 -17.42
C ASP A 101 12.24 -7.19 -16.90
N PRO A 102 12.71 -8.04 -15.98
CA PRO A 102 14.07 -7.97 -15.45
C PRO A 102 15.14 -8.01 -16.54
N ASP A 103 14.87 -8.66 -17.68
CA ASP A 103 15.79 -8.70 -18.82
C ASP A 103 15.90 -7.33 -19.53
N ALA A 104 14.86 -6.50 -19.44
CA ALA A 104 14.84 -5.14 -19.98
C ALA A 104 15.35 -4.09 -18.98
N PHE A 105 15.02 -4.23 -17.70
CA PHE A 105 15.29 -3.21 -16.67
C PHE A 105 16.51 -3.51 -15.80
N GLY A 106 17.04 -4.73 -15.84
CA GLY A 106 18.18 -5.18 -15.05
C GLY A 106 17.88 -5.41 -13.57
N ALA A 107 16.68 -5.07 -13.09
CA ALA A 107 16.17 -5.36 -11.74
C ALA A 107 14.65 -5.12 -11.67
N GLY A 108 13.95 -5.93 -10.88
CA GLY A 108 12.55 -5.74 -10.52
C GLY A 108 11.52 -6.28 -11.53
N HIS A 109 10.51 -6.99 -11.01
CA HIS A 109 9.27 -7.31 -11.74
C HIS A 109 8.23 -6.18 -11.60
N LEU A 110 8.36 -5.38 -10.54
CA LEU A 110 7.52 -4.23 -10.25
C LEU A 110 8.44 -3.03 -10.04
N VAL A 111 8.20 -1.92 -10.73
CA VAL A 111 9.08 -0.75 -10.71
C VAL A 111 8.26 0.51 -10.48
N LEU A 112 8.68 1.31 -9.50
CA LEU A 112 8.25 2.71 -9.40
C LEU A 112 9.37 3.60 -9.94
N ASP A 113 9.08 4.44 -10.92
CA ASP A 113 10.04 5.39 -11.47
C ASP A 113 9.70 6.82 -11.07
N ARG A 114 10.72 7.65 -10.95
CA ARG A 114 10.61 9.10 -10.84
C ARG A 114 11.47 9.74 -11.92
N GLY A 115 10.85 9.96 -13.07
CA GLY A 115 11.57 10.36 -14.28
C GLY A 115 12.60 9.30 -14.69
N ASP A 116 13.69 9.72 -15.33
CA ASP A 116 14.73 8.81 -15.83
C ASP A 116 15.92 8.63 -14.87
N GLU A 117 15.83 9.20 -13.67
CA GLU A 117 16.94 9.36 -12.73
C GLU A 117 16.82 8.51 -11.47
N GLU A 118 15.62 8.11 -11.06
CA GLU A 118 15.41 7.36 -9.82
C GLU A 118 14.36 6.28 -10.02
N ARG A 119 14.58 5.14 -9.37
CA ARG A 119 13.59 4.07 -9.34
C ARG A 119 13.62 3.27 -8.04
N LEU A 120 12.52 2.63 -7.74
CA LEU A 120 12.41 1.56 -6.75
C LEU A 120 12.07 0.27 -7.49
N ALA A 121 13.05 -0.61 -7.64
CA ALA A 121 12.90 -1.91 -8.27
C ALA A 121 12.54 -2.96 -7.21
N ILE A 122 11.48 -3.73 -7.43
CA ILE A 122 10.97 -4.75 -6.52
C ILE A 122 10.93 -6.09 -7.26
N THR A 123 11.64 -7.07 -6.73
CA THR A 123 11.78 -8.42 -7.30
C THR A 123 11.11 -9.43 -6.38
N GLU A 124 10.25 -10.26 -6.96
CA GLU A 124 9.59 -11.37 -6.27
C GLU A 124 10.58 -12.47 -5.91
N LEU A 125 10.51 -12.97 -4.68
CA LEU A 125 11.19 -14.17 -4.23
C LEU A 125 10.23 -15.34 -4.32
N THR A 126 10.69 -16.47 -4.88
CA THR A 126 9.87 -17.68 -5.06
C THR A 126 10.46 -18.86 -4.33
N ASP A 127 9.61 -19.79 -3.90
CA ASP A 127 10.03 -21.03 -3.25
C ASP A 127 10.63 -22.08 -4.20
N ARG A 128 10.40 -21.89 -5.50
CA ARG A 128 10.77 -22.81 -6.58
C ARG A 128 11.39 -22.05 -7.77
N PRO A 129 12.14 -22.74 -8.65
CA PRO A 129 12.68 -22.16 -9.88
C PRO A 129 11.60 -21.61 -10.82
N ASP A 130 12.00 -20.75 -11.76
CA ASP A 130 11.09 -20.03 -12.65
C ASP A 130 10.25 -20.91 -13.57
N ASP A 131 10.74 -22.10 -13.92
CA ASP A 131 10.04 -23.05 -14.80
C ASP A 131 9.04 -23.94 -14.06
N ASP A 132 8.93 -23.83 -12.73
CA ASP A 132 7.98 -24.60 -11.94
C ASP A 132 6.58 -23.95 -11.95
N PRO A 133 5.55 -24.61 -12.50
CA PRO A 133 4.20 -24.05 -12.56
C PRO A 133 3.52 -23.94 -11.18
N GLN A 134 4.09 -24.55 -10.15
CA GLN A 134 3.63 -24.44 -8.76
C GLN A 134 4.46 -23.44 -7.97
N ARG A 135 5.35 -22.64 -8.58
CA ARG A 135 6.11 -21.63 -7.83
C ARG A 135 5.14 -20.68 -7.11
N GLU A 136 5.43 -20.41 -5.85
CA GLU A 136 4.70 -19.42 -5.07
C GLU A 136 5.64 -18.29 -4.70
N ILE A 137 5.09 -17.07 -4.68
CA ILE A 137 5.80 -15.90 -4.17
C ILE A 137 5.87 -16.02 -2.65
N THR A 138 7.08 -16.04 -2.11
CA THR A 138 7.36 -16.13 -0.67
C THR A 138 7.70 -14.80 -0.04
N GLY A 139 8.07 -13.80 -0.85
CA GLY A 139 8.47 -12.48 -0.39
C GLY A 139 8.99 -11.61 -1.53
N TRP A 140 9.67 -10.53 -1.19
CA TRP A 140 10.24 -9.59 -2.14
C TRP A 140 11.56 -9.03 -1.65
N THR A 141 12.49 -8.84 -2.58
CA THR A 141 13.61 -7.90 -2.41
C THR A 141 13.27 -6.59 -3.10
N TYR A 142 13.73 -5.47 -2.56
CA TYR A 142 13.49 -4.16 -3.14
C TYR A 142 14.71 -3.27 -3.03
N GLN A 143 14.97 -2.48 -4.07
CA GLN A 143 16.17 -1.64 -4.20
C GLN A 143 15.78 -0.26 -4.73
N ALA A 144 16.10 0.76 -3.94
CA ALA A 144 16.05 2.15 -4.41
C ALA A 144 17.36 2.45 -5.14
N GLU A 145 17.25 2.93 -6.36
CA GLU A 145 18.36 3.16 -7.26
C GLU A 145 18.32 4.58 -7.83
N VAL A 146 19.50 5.17 -7.99
CA VAL A 146 19.67 6.48 -8.63
C VAL A 146 20.61 6.31 -9.81
N ARG A 147 20.30 6.99 -10.91
CA ARG A 147 21.10 7.00 -12.11
C ARG A 147 22.22 8.02 -11.99
N HIS A 148 23.46 7.54 -11.95
CA HIS A 148 24.66 8.37 -11.94
C HIS A 148 25.53 8.02 -13.15
N ASP A 149 25.87 9.02 -13.97
CA ASP A 149 26.66 8.87 -15.20
C ASP A 149 26.14 7.77 -16.15
N GLY A 150 24.80 7.65 -16.25
CA GLY A 150 24.13 6.66 -17.11
C GLY A 150 24.03 5.25 -16.51
N SER A 151 24.61 5.00 -15.34
CA SER A 151 24.56 3.73 -14.61
C SER A 151 23.67 3.82 -13.37
N TRP A 152 22.96 2.74 -13.06
CA TRP A 152 22.17 2.63 -11.82
C TRP A 152 23.08 2.34 -10.63
N GLN A 153 22.86 3.04 -9.52
CA GLN A 153 23.53 2.83 -8.25
C GLN A 153 22.49 2.62 -7.15
N VAL A 154 22.61 1.50 -6.43
CA VAL A 154 21.76 1.19 -5.28
C VAL A 154 22.10 2.13 -4.14
N CYS A 155 21.09 2.81 -3.60
CA CYS A 155 21.21 3.76 -2.51
C CYS A 155 20.44 3.35 -1.24
N GLY A 156 19.58 2.34 -1.35
CA GLY A 156 18.82 1.76 -0.24
C GLY A 156 18.05 0.53 -0.70
N GLY A 157 17.47 -0.21 0.24
CA GLY A 157 16.68 -1.39 -0.07
C GLY A 157 16.60 -2.37 1.09
N GLY A 158 15.95 -3.49 0.82
CA GLY A 158 15.74 -4.54 1.81
C GLY A 158 15.07 -5.78 1.23
N GLU A 159 14.60 -6.62 2.13
CA GLU A 159 13.85 -7.84 1.83
C GLU A 159 12.73 -8.00 2.87
N CYS A 160 11.60 -8.54 2.44
CA CYS A 160 10.52 -8.95 3.34
C CYS A 160 9.85 -10.23 2.85
N ASP A 161 9.34 -11.04 3.79
CA ASP A 161 8.42 -12.12 3.48
C ASP A 161 6.99 -11.59 3.25
N ARG A 162 6.06 -12.49 2.90
CA ARG A 162 4.64 -12.16 2.74
C ARG A 162 4.00 -11.52 3.97
N ALA A 163 4.34 -11.98 5.17
CA ALA A 163 3.74 -11.49 6.41
C ALA A 163 4.20 -10.06 6.74
N HIS A 164 5.37 -9.65 6.24
CA HIS A 164 5.97 -8.34 6.49
C HIS A 164 5.89 -7.39 5.28
N MET A 165 5.03 -7.69 4.29
CA MET A 165 4.83 -6.86 3.10
C MET A 165 4.51 -5.38 3.41
N ALA A 166 3.81 -5.12 4.52
CA ALA A 166 3.52 -3.75 4.97
C ALA A 166 4.78 -2.88 5.14
N ARG A 167 5.95 -3.47 5.45
CA ARG A 167 7.23 -2.75 5.52
C ARG A 167 7.70 -2.28 4.14
N LEU A 168 7.58 -3.13 3.13
CA LEU A 168 7.87 -2.77 1.75
C LEU A 168 6.95 -1.64 1.27
N VAL A 169 5.65 -1.72 1.54
CA VAL A 169 4.70 -0.65 1.18
C VAL A 169 5.05 0.67 1.90
N ALA A 170 5.40 0.61 3.18
CA ALA A 170 5.85 1.79 3.93
C ALA A 170 7.14 2.39 3.35
N TYR A 171 8.10 1.53 2.98
CA TYR A 171 9.34 1.96 2.32
C TYR A 171 9.05 2.62 0.96
N ALA A 172 8.17 2.03 0.14
CA ALA A 172 7.78 2.58 -1.16
C ALA A 172 7.09 3.94 -1.03
N ARG A 173 6.21 4.12 -0.04
CA ARG A 173 5.59 5.42 0.29
C ARG A 173 6.64 6.44 0.73
N ALA A 174 7.56 6.06 1.60
CA ALA A 174 8.65 6.94 2.04
C ALA A 174 9.51 7.37 0.85
N TRP A 175 9.92 6.41 0.00
CA TRP A 175 10.64 6.67 -1.25
C TRP A 175 9.88 7.65 -2.13
N ALA A 176 8.58 7.42 -2.39
CA ALA A 176 7.74 8.27 -3.23
C ALA A 176 7.59 9.70 -2.68
N SER A 177 7.55 9.84 -1.36
CA SER A 177 7.43 11.14 -0.68
C SER A 177 8.75 11.95 -0.60
N CYS A 178 9.90 11.29 -0.59
CA CYS A 178 11.21 11.93 -0.49
C CYS A 178 11.74 12.29 -1.89
N GLY A 179 11.80 13.58 -2.23
CA GLY A 179 12.44 14.05 -3.49
C GLY A 179 13.98 13.87 -3.50
N ASN A 180 14.59 14.07 -4.69
CA ASN A 180 15.94 13.69 -5.18
C ASN A 180 17.19 13.86 -4.28
N GLY A 181 17.18 13.41 -3.02
CA GLY A 181 18.36 13.56 -2.16
C GLY A 181 18.33 12.92 -0.78
N THR A 182 17.28 12.16 -0.44
CA THR A 182 17.10 11.66 0.94
C THR A 182 16.90 10.14 1.03
N LEU A 183 17.30 9.39 0.00
CA LEU A 183 17.14 7.93 -0.02
C LEU A 183 18.07 7.19 0.97
N ALA A 184 19.19 7.80 1.33
CA ALA A 184 20.17 7.24 2.28
C ALA A 184 19.70 7.16 3.74
N GLN A 185 18.47 7.59 4.05
CA GLN A 185 17.92 7.63 5.42
C GLN A 185 16.64 6.81 5.61
N ILE A 186 16.14 6.10 4.59
CA ILE A 186 14.93 5.29 4.73
C ILE A 186 15.33 3.99 5.46
N PRO A 187 14.88 3.77 6.72
CA PRO A 187 15.20 2.54 7.44
C PRO A 187 14.53 1.35 6.73
N ALA A 188 15.25 0.24 6.63
CA ALA A 188 14.70 -1.04 6.18
C ALA A 188 13.75 -1.65 7.22
#